data_AF-A0A6C2DTF0-F1
#
_entry.id   AF-A0A6C2DTF0-F1
#
_cell.length_a   1.000
_cell.length_b   1.000
_cell.length_c   1.000
_cell.angle_alpha   90.00
_cell.angle_beta   90.00
_cell.angle_gamma   90.00
#
_symmetry.space_group_name_H-M   'P 1'
#
loop_
_entity.id
_entity.type
_entity.pdbx_description
1 polymer ?
#
loop_
_entity_poly.entity_id
_entity_poly.type
_entity_poly.pdbx_seq_one_letter_code
_entity_poly.pdbx_strand_id
1 'polypeptide(L)'
;MNKDPYDESNSERRQDLRNEEETFRLKQYTGRIEVGRRREIFAWIINSIYFLVGALEILLFLRFLLRFTGANPQNEFTQFIYNLSAPFMAPFSTLFISPTANAAVNIFDINILIAIVVYSLAGWLAVRFVQFIYNRP
;
A
#
# COMPACT_ATOMS: atom_id res chain seq x y z
N MET A 1 -44.73 -50.71 -26.18
CA MET A 1 -44.22 -49.35 -26.39
C MET A 1 -42.71 -49.47 -26.52
N ASN A 2 -42.23 -49.70 -27.75
CA ASN A 2 -40.83 -49.95 -28.06
C ASN A 2 -40.09 -48.61 -28.09
N LYS A 3 -39.07 -48.42 -27.24
CA LYS A 3 -38.25 -47.20 -27.24
C LYS A 3 -37.02 -47.50 -28.08
N ASP A 4 -36.99 -46.95 -29.29
CA ASP A 4 -35.86 -47.06 -30.20
C ASP A 4 -34.62 -46.36 -29.57
N PRO A 5 -33.50 -47.06 -29.37
CA PRO A 5 -32.27 -46.48 -28.83
C PRO A 5 -31.66 -45.37 -29.69
N TYR A 6 -32.09 -45.23 -30.95
CA TYR A 6 -31.53 -44.32 -31.96
C TYR A 6 -32.50 -43.19 -32.38
N ASP A 7 -33.49 -42.87 -31.55
CA ASP A 7 -34.31 -41.66 -31.73
C ASP A 7 -33.45 -40.40 -31.58
N GLU A 8 -33.17 -39.71 -32.69
CA GLU A 8 -32.38 -38.47 -32.77
C GLU A 8 -32.84 -37.42 -31.74
N SER A 9 -34.14 -37.35 -31.45
CA SER A 9 -34.68 -36.40 -30.47
C SER A 9 -34.24 -36.69 -29.03
N ASN A 10 -33.88 -37.93 -28.71
CA ASN A 10 -33.32 -38.30 -27.41
C ASN A 10 -31.82 -37.99 -27.32
N SER A 11 -31.08 -38.08 -28.44
CA SER A 11 -29.66 -37.67 -28.45
C SER A 11 -29.49 -36.17 -28.34
N GLU A 12 -30.31 -35.38 -29.05
CA GLU A 12 -30.29 -33.92 -28.99
C GLU A 12 -30.62 -33.42 -27.58
N ARG A 13 -31.70 -33.93 -26.97
CA ARG A 13 -32.05 -33.61 -25.57
C ARG A 13 -30.93 -33.94 -24.58
N ARG A 14 -30.20 -35.04 -24.80
CA ARG A 14 -29.06 -35.41 -23.94
C ARG A 14 -27.83 -34.54 -24.17
N GLN A 15 -27.69 -33.95 -25.34
CA GLN A 15 -26.64 -32.97 -25.63
C GLN A 15 -26.99 -31.62 -25.02
N ASP A 16 -28.24 -31.16 -25.16
CA ASP A 16 -28.72 -29.92 -24.55
C ASP A 16 -28.59 -29.95 -23.03
N LEU A 17 -28.97 -31.04 -22.38
CA LEU A 17 -28.82 -31.19 -20.93
C LEU A 17 -27.34 -31.13 -20.48
N ARG A 18 -26.41 -31.70 -21.27
CA ARG A 18 -24.98 -31.60 -20.98
C ARG A 18 -24.44 -30.20 -21.19
N ASN A 19 -24.87 -29.54 -22.27
CA ASN A 19 -24.50 -28.16 -22.57
C ASN A 19 -25.05 -27.20 -21.49
N GLU A 20 -26.25 -27.45 -20.97
CA GLU A 20 -26.82 -26.73 -19.83
C GLU A 20 -26.01 -26.95 -18.54
N GLU A 21 -25.61 -28.18 -18.24
CA GLU A 21 -24.73 -28.46 -17.09
C GLU A 21 -23.36 -27.77 -17.24
N GLU A 22 -22.76 -27.80 -18.43
CA GLU A 22 -21.49 -27.13 -18.71
C GLU A 22 -21.62 -25.61 -18.61
N THR A 23 -22.69 -25.01 -19.14
CA THR A 23 -22.93 -23.57 -19.02
C THR A 23 -23.23 -23.15 -17.58
N PHE A 24 -23.91 -23.98 -16.78
CA PHE A 24 -24.08 -23.75 -15.33
C PHE A 24 -22.75 -23.79 -14.58
N ARG A 25 -21.90 -24.79 -14.89
CA ARG A 25 -20.56 -24.91 -14.31
C ARG A 25 -19.68 -23.72 -14.69
N LEU A 26 -19.69 -23.31 -15.96
CA LEU A 26 -18.93 -22.17 -16.45
C LEU A 26 -19.37 -20.86 -15.78
N LYS A 27 -20.68 -20.64 -15.60
CA LYS A 27 -21.21 -19.49 -14.83
C LYS A 27 -20.74 -19.49 -13.37
N GLN A 28 -20.60 -20.65 -12.74
CA GLN A 28 -20.03 -20.76 -11.40
C GLN A 28 -18.52 -20.44 -11.36
N TYR A 29 -17.76 -20.85 -12.37
CA TYR A 29 -16.32 -20.54 -12.46
C TYR A 29 -16.08 -19.05 -12.75
N THR A 30 -16.81 -18.44 -13.68
CA THR A 30 -16.66 -17.00 -14.00
C THR A 30 -17.07 -16.11 -12.83
N GLY A 31 -18.16 -16.46 -12.12
CA GLY A 31 -18.60 -15.74 -10.93
C GLY A 31 -17.59 -15.70 -9.78
N ARG A 32 -16.61 -16.61 -9.73
CA ARG A 32 -15.53 -16.58 -8.70
C ARG A 32 -14.31 -15.76 -9.12
N ILE A 33 -14.03 -15.65 -10.41
CA ILE A 33 -12.83 -14.96 -10.92
C ILE A 33 -13.03 -13.42 -10.89
N GLU A 34 -14.25 -12.94 -11.11
CA GLU A 34 -14.56 -11.50 -11.08
C GLU A 34 -14.38 -10.86 -9.69
N VAL A 35 -14.67 -11.62 -8.62
CA VAL A 35 -14.63 -11.13 -7.23
C VAL A 35 -13.20 -11.07 -6.67
N GLY A 36 -12.26 -11.82 -7.26
CA GLY A 36 -10.86 -11.84 -6.86
C GLY A 36 -10.08 -10.60 -7.31
N ARG A 37 -10.32 -10.13 -8.54
CA ARG A 37 -9.53 -9.06 -9.16
C ARG A 37 -9.63 -7.71 -8.45
N ARG A 38 -10.82 -7.37 -7.94
CA ARG A 38 -11.00 -6.14 -7.15
C ARG A 38 -10.18 -6.20 -5.87
N ARG A 39 -10.24 -7.31 -5.12
CA ARG A 39 -9.49 -7.48 -3.87
C ARG A 39 -7.98 -7.38 -4.07
N GLU A 40 -7.46 -7.91 -5.17
CA GLU A 40 -6.02 -7.86 -5.48
C GLU A 40 -5.51 -6.43 -5.72
N ILE A 41 -6.24 -5.60 -6.48
CA ILE A 41 -5.84 -4.22 -6.75
C ILE A 41 -5.85 -3.39 -5.46
N PHE A 42 -6.88 -3.53 -4.62
CA PHE A 42 -6.95 -2.80 -3.35
C PHE A 42 -5.84 -3.22 -2.39
N ALA A 43 -5.56 -4.52 -2.29
CA ALA A 43 -4.46 -5.02 -1.47
C ALA A 43 -3.11 -4.46 -1.96
N TRP A 44 -2.90 -4.43 -3.27
CA TRP A 44 -1.69 -3.84 -3.85
C TRP A 44 -1.54 -2.35 -3.50
N ILE A 45 -2.60 -1.54 -3.65
CA ILE A 45 -2.56 -0.10 -3.31
C ILE A 45 -2.20 0.12 -1.83
N ILE A 46 -2.88 -0.59 -0.93
CA ILE A 46 -2.65 -0.46 0.52
C ILE A 46 -1.20 -0.87 0.86
N ASN A 47 -0.72 -1.97 0.28
CA ASN A 47 0.65 -2.43 0.49
C ASN A 47 1.68 -1.43 -0.03
N SER A 48 1.44 -0.80 -1.19
CA SER A 48 2.30 0.25 -1.72
C SER A 48 2.34 1.48 -0.80
N ILE A 49 1.21 1.89 -0.24
CA ILE A 49 1.18 3.00 0.73
C ILE A 49 2.03 2.66 1.96
N TYR A 50 1.83 1.48 2.56
CA TYR A 50 2.62 1.05 3.71
C TYR A 50 4.11 0.96 3.41
N PHE A 51 4.48 0.45 2.24
CA PHE A 51 5.87 0.35 1.84
C PHE A 51 6.52 1.73 1.69
N LEU A 52 5.88 2.65 0.96
CA LEU A 52 6.41 3.99 0.72
C LEU A 52 6.49 4.82 2.00
N VAL A 53 5.42 4.81 2.81
CA VAL A 53 5.40 5.52 4.10
C VAL A 53 6.41 4.89 5.04
N GLY A 54 6.45 3.56 5.17
CA GLY A 54 7.41 2.87 6.03
C GLY A 54 8.86 3.14 5.65
N ALA A 55 9.18 3.17 4.34
CA ALA A 55 10.52 3.53 3.87
C ALA A 55 10.88 4.99 4.23
N LEU A 56 9.94 5.92 4.07
CA LEU A 56 10.11 7.32 4.47
C LEU A 56 10.31 7.45 5.99
N GLU A 57 9.51 6.75 6.80
CA GLU A 57 9.64 6.73 8.25
C GLU A 57 11.00 6.22 8.70
N ILE A 58 11.47 5.10 8.13
CA ILE A 58 12.80 4.56 8.42
C ILE A 58 13.88 5.59 8.06
N LEU A 59 13.78 6.25 6.91
CA LEU A 59 14.73 7.28 6.48
C LEU A 59 14.78 8.45 7.47
N LEU A 60 13.63 8.97 7.90
CA LEU A 60 13.56 10.08 8.85
C LEU A 60 14.00 9.67 10.25
N PHE A 61 13.68 8.44 10.67
CA PHE A 61 14.14 7.88 11.94
C PHE A 61 15.65 7.67 11.96
N LEU A 62 16.26 7.20 10.86
CA LEU A 62 17.71 7.15 10.70
C LEU A 62 18.34 8.53 10.81
N ARG A 63 17.77 9.54 10.13
CA ARG A 63 18.21 10.94 10.27
C ARG A 63 18.15 11.40 11.73
N PHE A 64 17.04 11.13 12.40
CA PHE A 64 16.86 11.45 13.82
C PHE A 64 17.95 10.80 14.68
N LEU A 65 18.18 9.49 14.53
CA LEU A 65 19.20 8.75 15.28
C LEU A 65 20.61 9.28 15.04
N LEU A 66 20.98 9.55 13.79
CA LEU A 66 22.29 10.12 13.46
C LEU A 66 22.50 11.47 14.15
N ARG A 67 21.48 12.32 14.14
CA ARG A 67 21.55 13.63 14.79
C ARG A 67 21.56 13.51 16.32
N PHE A 68 20.73 12.62 16.87
CA PHE A 68 20.60 12.36 18.30
C PHE A 68 21.87 11.77 18.91
N THR A 69 22.57 10.92 18.17
CA THR A 69 23.84 10.33 18.63
C THR A 69 25.04 11.23 18.39
N GLY A 70 24.87 12.40 17.75
CA GLY A 70 25.96 13.29 17.41
C GLY A 70 26.88 12.73 16.32
N ALA A 71 26.34 11.96 15.37
CA ALA A 71 27.10 11.40 14.25
C ALA A 71 27.83 12.51 13.47
N ASN A 72 29.03 12.20 13.00
CA ASN A 72 29.88 13.16 12.30
C ASN A 72 29.22 13.64 10.98
N PRO A 73 28.86 14.94 10.85
CA PRO A 73 28.21 15.46 9.64
C PRO A 73 29.12 15.48 8.41
N GLN A 74 30.43 15.30 8.58
CA GLN A 74 31.38 15.17 7.46
C GLN A 74 31.50 13.72 6.94
N ASN A 75 30.88 12.75 7.60
CA ASN A 75 30.88 11.36 7.14
C ASN A 75 29.93 11.17 5.94
N GLU A 76 30.39 10.45 4.91
CA GLU A 76 29.65 10.24 3.66
C GLU A 76 28.27 9.61 3.87
N PHE A 77 28.14 8.62 4.75
CA PHE A 77 26.86 7.98 5.05
C PHE A 77 25.89 8.95 5.74
N THR A 78 26.40 9.77 6.66
CA THR A 78 25.59 10.80 7.33
C THR A 78 25.08 11.83 6.33
N GLN A 79 25.95 12.30 5.43
CA GLN A 79 25.57 13.23 4.36
C GLN A 79 24.55 12.63 3.40
N PHE A 80 24.72 11.37 3.00
CA PHE A 80 23.77 10.65 2.16
C PHE A 80 22.37 10.66 2.77
N ILE A 81 22.23 10.27 4.05
CA ILE A 81 20.94 10.26 4.74
C ILE A 81 20.37 11.67 4.87
N TYR A 82 21.18 12.66 5.22
CA TYR A 82 20.73 14.05 5.37
C TYR A 82 20.24 14.65 4.05
N ASN A 83 20.92 14.36 2.94
CA ASN A 83 20.55 14.83 1.60
C ASN A 83 19.31 14.10 1.09
N LEU A 84 19.23 12.77 1.25
CA LEU A 84 18.09 11.99 0.81
C LEU A 84 16.81 12.36 1.57
N SER A 85 16.93 12.68 2.86
CA SER A 85 15.81 13.09 3.72
C SER A 85 15.46 14.59 3.61
N ALA A 86 16.31 15.42 2.99
CA ALA A 86 16.14 16.86 2.91
C ALA A 86 14.78 17.33 2.35
N PRO A 87 14.29 16.83 1.19
CA PRO A 87 13.01 17.30 0.64
C PRO A 87 11.83 17.01 1.56
N PHE A 88 11.86 15.92 2.30
CA PHE A 88 10.79 15.55 3.25
C PHE A 88 10.86 16.37 4.55
N MET A 89 12.03 16.86 4.91
CA MET A 89 12.20 17.77 6.05
C MET A 89 11.87 19.22 5.72
N ALA A 90 11.91 19.62 4.45
CA ALA A 90 11.74 21.00 4.02
C ALA A 90 10.46 21.67 4.59
N PRO A 91 9.27 21.03 4.56
CA PRO A 91 8.03 21.64 5.09
C PRO A 91 8.06 21.86 6.61
N PHE A 92 8.89 21.10 7.33
CA PHE A 92 8.96 21.09 8.80
C PHE A 92 10.15 21.88 9.34
N SER A 93 11.06 22.31 8.47
CA SER A 93 12.35 22.92 8.83
C SER A 93 12.24 24.21 9.67
N THR A 94 11.10 24.88 9.61
CA THR A 94 10.83 26.15 10.31
C THR A 94 9.73 26.04 11.36
N LEU A 95 9.24 24.83 11.67
CA LEU A 95 8.15 24.63 12.63
C LEU A 95 8.51 25.12 14.03
N PHE A 96 9.68 24.72 14.52
CA PHE A 96 10.22 25.17 15.80
C PHE A 96 11.56 25.85 15.56
N ILE A 97 11.64 27.12 15.96
CA ILE A 97 12.88 27.89 15.99
C ILE A 97 13.76 27.26 17.07
N SER A 98 14.80 26.53 16.66
CA SER A 98 15.74 25.93 17.61
C SER A 98 16.59 27.04 18.26
N PRO A 99 16.69 27.11 19.60
CA PRO A 99 17.40 28.19 20.31
C PRO A 99 18.91 28.26 20.04
N THR A 100 19.49 27.25 19.42
CA THR A 100 20.93 27.20 19.14
C THR A 100 21.20 27.76 17.75
N ALA A 101 21.42 29.07 17.66
CA ALA A 101 21.89 29.77 16.46
C ALA A 101 23.21 29.20 15.88
N ASN A 102 23.88 28.30 16.61
CA ASN A 102 25.03 27.54 16.13
C ASN A 102 24.55 26.21 15.52
N ALA A 103 24.52 26.16 14.19
CA ALA A 103 24.13 25.01 13.37
C ALA A 103 24.90 23.69 13.65
N ALA A 104 25.94 23.72 14.49
CA ALA A 104 26.87 22.62 14.69
C ALA A 104 26.46 21.59 15.77
N VAL A 105 25.56 21.93 16.71
CA VAL A 105 25.28 21.06 17.87
C VAL A 105 23.81 21.06 18.28
N ASN A 106 22.88 21.06 17.32
CA ASN A 106 21.49 20.76 17.67
C ASN A 106 21.27 19.24 17.58
N ILE A 107 21.56 18.54 18.68
CA ILE A 107 21.49 17.07 18.80
C ILE A 107 20.02 16.61 18.83
N PHE A 108 19.11 17.46 19.34
CA PHE A 108 17.69 17.13 19.47
C PHE A 108 16.82 18.06 18.62
N ASP A 109 16.51 17.63 17.39
CA ASP A 109 15.65 18.38 16.48
C ASP A 109 14.20 17.88 16.55
N ILE A 110 13.38 18.60 17.32
CA ILE A 110 11.95 18.33 17.48
C ILE A 110 11.20 18.35 16.14
N ASN A 111 11.69 19.10 15.15
CA ASN A 111 11.06 19.15 13.82
C ASN A 111 11.10 17.78 13.13
N ILE A 112 12.15 16.98 13.35
CA ILE A 112 12.25 15.64 12.76
C ILE A 112 11.20 14.69 13.37
N LEU A 113 11.02 14.76 14.69
CA LEU A 113 10.00 13.96 15.37
C LEU A 113 8.59 14.32 14.89
N ILE A 114 8.33 15.60 14.66
CA ILE A 114 7.05 16.06 14.11
C ILE A 114 6.87 15.55 12.68
N ALA A 115 7.92 15.57 11.84
CA ALA A 115 7.85 15.03 10.49
C ALA A 115 7.44 13.54 10.49
N ILE A 116 8.09 12.72 11.34
CA ILE A 116 7.76 11.30 11.55
C ILE A 116 6.28 11.14 11.93
N VAL A 117 5.81 11.87 12.95
CA VAL A 117 4.41 11.77 13.39
C VAL A 117 3.44 12.17 12.27
N VAL A 118 3.72 13.26 11.56
CA VAL A 118 2.84 13.77 10.50
C VAL A 118 2.77 12.80 9.33
N TYR A 119 3.90 12.24 8.88
CA TYR A 119 3.91 11.27 7.78
C TYR A 119 3.22 9.96 8.17
N SER A 120 3.38 9.51 9.42
CA SER A 120 2.68 8.34 9.95
C SER A 120 1.16 8.54 9.94
N LEU A 121 0.70 9.72 10.38
CA LEU A 121 -0.72 10.07 10.36
C LEU A 121 -1.25 10.20 8.92
N ALA A 122 -0.48 10.79 8.00
CA ALA A 122 -0.85 10.92 6.61
C ALA A 122 -0.98 9.54 5.93
N GLY A 123 -0.04 8.63 6.18
CA GLY A 123 -0.08 7.26 5.68
C GLY A 123 -1.28 6.48 6.22
N TRP A 124 -1.53 6.57 7.53
CA TRP A 124 -2.72 5.98 8.15
C TRP A 124 -3.99 6.52 7.51
N LEU A 125 -4.12 7.85 7.36
CA LEU A 125 -5.28 8.48 6.75
C LEU A 125 -5.47 8.04 5.29
N ALA A 126 -4.39 7.93 4.52
CA ALA A 126 -4.43 7.45 3.14
C ALA A 126 -4.99 6.01 3.04
N VAL A 127 -4.53 5.11 3.91
CA VAL A 127 -5.07 3.74 3.97
C VAL A 127 -6.55 3.75 4.36
N ARG A 128 -6.94 4.54 5.37
CA ARG A 128 -8.34 4.67 5.78
C ARG A 128 -9.23 5.22 4.68
N PHE A 129 -8.72 6.15 3.87
CA PHE A 129 -9.42 6.70 2.73
C PHE A 129 -9.65 5.66 1.63
N VAL A 130 -8.62 4.87 1.29
CA VAL A 130 -8.76 3.75 0.33
C VAL A 130 -9.80 2.73 0.81
N GLN A 131 -9.75 2.37 2.10
CA GLN A 131 -10.73 1.46 2.71
C GLN A 131 -12.15 2.04 2.67
N PHE A 132 -12.32 3.33 2.97
CA PHE A 132 -13.63 3.99 2.95
C PHE A 132 -14.28 4.00 1.55
N ILE A 133 -13.49 4.24 0.50
CA ILE A 133 -13.99 4.20 -0.88
C ILE A 133 -14.44 2.79 -1.26
N TYR A 134 -13.70 1.77 -0.83
CA TYR A 134 -14.00 0.39 -1.19
C TYR A 134 -15.16 -0.21 -0.38
N ASN A 135 -15.26 0.11 0.91
CA ASN A 135 -16.33 -0.38 1.80
C ASN A 135 -17.66 0.37 1.62
N ARG A 136 -17.87 1.10 0.52
CA ARG A 136 -19.18 1.70 0.25
C ARG A 136 -20.21 0.58 0.04
N PRO A 137 -21.33 0.59 0.78
CA PRO A 137 -22.41 -0.38 0.62
C PRO A 137 -23.05 -0.29 -0.77
#